data_AF-A0A6L5BD48-F1
#
_entry.id   AF-A0A6L5BD48-F1
#
_cell.length_a   1.000
_cell.length_b   1.000
_cell.length_c   1.000
_cell.angle_alpha   90.00
_cell.angle_beta   90.00
_cell.angle_gamma   90.00
#
_symmetry.space_group_name_H-M   'P 1'
#
loop_
_entity.id
_entity.type
_entity.pdbx_description
1 polymer ?
#
loop_
_entity_poly.entity_id
_entity_poly.type
_entity_poly.pdbx_seq_one_letter_code
_entity_poly.pdbx_strand_id
1 'polypeptide(L)'
;SRALRSSRPLKSHSSFIHTIISTPELNYPEVAVESPSDRSPVCDARVHFASPDDVIGVFVDGFPVKIPKGMTVLQACEVAGINIPRCVRFATEVAGVQDLGMLGRGSGEEIGTYVEKLMTSELSGNMIDICPVGALTSKPFAFKAHNCEFKGTESIDVTDAVGSNIQIDSRGPEVMRIIPQLNK
;
A
#
# COMPACT_ATOMS: atom_id res chain seq x y z
N SER A 1 -7.78 -35.54 55.61
CA SER A 1 -9.11 -34.92 55.73
C SER A 1 -9.64 -34.60 54.33
N ARG A 2 -10.78 -35.22 53.93
CA ARG A 2 -11.66 -34.97 52.74
C ARG A 2 -11.00 -34.86 51.34
N ALA A 3 -11.12 -35.82 50.41
CA ALA A 3 -12.29 -36.20 49.57
C ALA A 3 -12.70 -35.10 48.56
N LEU A 4 -13.12 -35.30 47.30
CA LEU A 4 -13.19 -36.39 46.30
C LEU A 4 -13.75 -35.70 45.01
N ARG A 5 -13.22 -36.03 43.83
CA ARG A 5 -13.88 -36.20 42.50
C ARG A 5 -14.68 -35.08 41.76
N SER A 6 -14.60 -35.26 40.42
CA SER A 6 -15.59 -35.01 39.34
C SER A 6 -15.50 -33.63 38.66
N SER A 7 -15.75 -33.44 37.36
CA SER A 7 -16.04 -34.28 36.18
C SER A 7 -16.10 -33.34 34.96
N ARG A 8 -15.72 -33.80 33.76
CA ARG A 8 -15.96 -33.11 32.46
C ARG A 8 -17.48 -33.05 32.15
N PRO A 9 -18.03 -32.17 31.27
CA PRO A 9 -17.99 -32.43 29.81
C PRO A 9 -18.08 -31.20 28.85
N LEU A 10 -18.15 -31.59 27.58
CA LEU A 10 -18.10 -30.93 26.26
C LEU A 10 -19.25 -29.98 25.82
N LYS A 11 -18.90 -29.17 24.80
CA LYS A 11 -19.67 -28.73 23.60
C LYS A 11 -20.75 -27.64 23.72
N SER A 12 -20.66 -26.65 22.81
CA SER A 12 -21.78 -26.29 21.92
C SER A 12 -21.29 -25.41 20.76
N HIS A 13 -21.34 -25.94 19.54
CA HIS A 13 -21.40 -25.14 18.32
C HIS A 13 -22.79 -24.50 18.26
N SER A 14 -22.89 -23.20 18.02
CA SER A 14 -24.07 -22.67 17.35
C SER A 14 -23.72 -21.45 16.51
N SER A 15 -23.69 -21.70 15.21
CA SER A 15 -23.87 -20.73 14.13
C SER A 15 -25.03 -19.78 14.43
N PHE A 16 -24.76 -18.48 14.48
CA PHE A 16 -25.78 -17.45 14.28
C PHE A 16 -25.23 -16.32 13.41
N ILE A 17 -25.89 -16.20 12.27
CA ILE A 17 -25.86 -15.18 11.24
C ILE A 17 -25.65 -13.78 11.85
N HIS A 18 -24.61 -13.05 11.43
CA HIS A 18 -24.51 -11.63 11.73
C HIS A 18 -25.38 -10.83 10.76
N THR A 19 -26.57 -10.47 11.25
CA THR A 19 -27.46 -9.49 10.63
C THR A 19 -26.91 -8.09 10.89
N ILE A 20 -26.89 -7.26 9.85
CA ILE A 20 -26.55 -5.83 9.89
C ILE A 20 -27.58 -5.13 10.77
N ILE A 21 -27.19 -4.64 11.94
CA ILE A 21 -28.01 -3.75 12.77
C ILE A 21 -27.34 -2.38 12.77
N SER A 22 -27.95 -1.46 12.02
CA SER A 22 -27.75 -0.03 12.15
C SER A 22 -28.60 0.49 13.30
N THR A 23 -28.01 0.78 14.46
CA THR A 23 -28.60 1.73 15.41
C THR A 23 -27.54 2.40 16.30
N PRO A 24 -27.85 3.62 16.79
CA PRO A 24 -26.89 4.64 17.17
C PRO A 24 -26.49 4.58 18.65
N GLU A 25 -25.34 5.19 18.95
CA GLU A 25 -24.77 5.54 20.26
C GLU A 25 -24.89 4.53 21.40
N LEU A 26 -23.76 3.90 21.72
CA LEU A 26 -23.46 3.46 23.07
C LEU A 26 -22.01 3.82 23.39
N ASN A 27 -21.88 4.51 24.51
CA ASN A 27 -20.67 4.87 25.20
C ASN A 27 -20.02 3.60 25.77
N TYR A 28 -18.77 3.30 25.41
CA TYR A 28 -17.97 2.23 26.01
C TYR A 28 -16.53 2.73 26.26
N PRO A 29 -15.86 2.21 27.30
CA PRO A 29 -14.71 2.85 27.94
C PRO A 29 -13.42 2.78 27.10
N GLU A 30 -12.51 3.70 27.40
CA GLU A 30 -11.15 3.82 26.83
C GLU A 30 -10.42 2.47 26.82
N VAL A 31 -10.45 1.79 25.68
CA VAL A 31 -9.39 0.87 25.29
C VAL A 31 -8.35 1.74 24.61
N ALA A 32 -7.16 1.80 25.20
CA ALA A 32 -6.00 2.45 24.62
C ALA A 32 -5.68 1.82 23.26
N VAL A 33 -6.24 2.39 22.21
CA VAL A 33 -5.76 2.25 20.84
C VAL A 33 -4.60 3.23 20.74
N GLU A 34 -3.40 2.71 20.46
CA GLU A 34 -2.25 3.56 20.14
C GLU A 34 -2.68 4.57 19.07
N SER A 35 -2.66 5.85 19.45
CA SER A 35 -2.99 6.96 18.57
C SER A 35 -2.01 6.98 17.40
N PRO A 36 -2.44 6.84 16.13
CA PRO A 36 -1.55 7.06 15.01
C PRO A 36 -1.42 8.57 14.78
N SER A 37 -0.84 9.28 15.75
CA SER A 37 -0.62 10.73 15.67
C SER A 37 0.71 11.09 14.99
N ASP A 38 1.30 10.17 14.23
CA ASP A 38 2.58 10.45 13.55
C ASP A 38 2.68 9.85 12.15
N ARG A 39 1.57 9.86 11.41
CA ARG A 39 1.58 9.68 9.97
C ARG A 39 1.08 10.96 9.32
N SER A 40 2.00 11.90 9.12
CA SER A 40 1.77 12.89 8.08
C SER A 40 1.63 12.13 6.76
N PRO A 41 0.64 12.46 5.91
CA PRO A 41 0.54 11.85 4.60
C PRO A 41 1.87 12.11 3.88
N VAL A 42 2.55 11.03 3.47
CA VAL A 42 3.70 11.16 2.59
C VAL A 42 3.19 11.93 1.37
N CYS A 43 3.86 13.04 1.07
CA CYS A 43 3.55 14.03 0.03
C CYS A 43 2.13 14.62 0.07
N ASP A 44 1.97 15.74 0.79
CA ASP A 44 1.14 16.93 0.47
C ASP A 44 -0.16 16.72 -0.35
N ALA A 45 -0.89 15.62 -0.16
CA ALA A 45 -2.19 15.38 -0.75
C ALA A 45 -3.21 16.26 -0.02
N ARG A 46 -3.16 17.56 -0.28
CA ARG A 46 -4.17 18.52 0.13
C ARG A 46 -5.42 18.18 -0.64
N VAL A 47 -6.28 17.35 -0.05
CA VAL A 47 -7.64 17.18 -0.51
C VAL A 47 -8.32 18.54 -0.38
N HIS A 48 -8.43 19.27 -1.50
CA HIS A 48 -9.19 20.50 -1.55
C HIS A 48 -10.67 20.15 -1.48
N PHE A 49 -11.29 20.42 -0.34
CA PHE A 49 -12.72 20.28 -0.15
C PHE A 49 -13.43 21.43 -0.89
N ALA A 50 -14.07 21.12 -2.02
CA ALA A 50 -14.75 22.11 -2.86
C ALA A 50 -16.09 22.59 -2.23
N SER A 51 -16.71 21.78 -1.37
CA SER A 51 -18.00 22.06 -0.73
C SER A 51 -18.14 21.19 0.54
N PRO A 52 -18.75 21.71 1.62
CA PRO A 52 -18.94 20.96 2.87
C PRO A 52 -20.02 19.86 2.77
N ASP A 53 -20.87 19.88 1.75
CA ASP A 53 -22.02 18.96 1.60
C ASP A 53 -21.67 17.64 0.87
N ASP A 54 -20.42 17.52 0.40
CA ASP A 54 -19.93 16.38 -0.38
C ASP A 54 -18.99 15.46 0.41
N VAL A 55 -19.11 15.44 1.74
CA VAL A 55 -18.28 14.59 2.61
C VAL A 55 -19.03 13.30 2.98
N ILE A 56 -18.46 12.15 2.63
CA ILE A 56 -18.93 10.82 3.04
C ILE A 56 -18.04 10.33 4.18
N GLY A 57 -18.67 9.85 5.26
CA GLY A 57 -17.97 9.13 6.34
C GLY A 57 -17.83 7.65 5.98
N VAL A 58 -16.59 7.17 5.89
CA VAL A 58 -16.26 5.76 5.66
C VAL A 58 -15.49 5.23 6.85
N PHE A 59 -15.82 4.03 7.31
CA PHE A 59 -15.05 3.32 8.33
C PHE A 59 -14.05 2.40 7.64
N VAL A 60 -12.76 2.64 7.86
CA VAL A 60 -11.68 1.77 7.37
C VAL A 60 -10.91 1.25 8.59
N ASP A 61 -10.94 -0.06 8.82
CA ASP A 61 -10.32 -0.73 9.97
C ASP A 61 -10.65 -0.12 11.35
N GLY A 62 -11.88 0.39 11.49
CA GLY A 62 -12.37 1.03 12.72
C GLY A 62 -12.04 2.52 12.84
N PHE A 63 -11.29 3.09 11.90
CA PHE A 63 -11.03 4.53 11.83
C PHE A 63 -12.10 5.24 10.99
N PRO A 64 -12.79 6.26 11.54
CA PRO A 64 -13.73 7.08 10.77
C PRO A 64 -12.95 8.08 9.91
N VAL A 65 -13.01 7.91 8.59
CA VAL A 65 -12.37 8.79 7.61
C VAL A 65 -13.42 9.57 6.84
N LYS A 66 -13.18 10.88 6.68
CA LYS A 66 -14.04 11.80 5.92
C LYS A 66 -13.47 11.97 4.51
N ILE A 67 -14.20 11.53 3.50
CA ILE A 67 -13.74 11.51 2.11
C ILE A 67 -14.72 12.30 1.22
N PRO A 68 -14.24 13.16 0.31
CA PRO A 68 -15.11 13.82 -0.66
C PRO A 68 -15.72 12.83 -1.67
N LYS A 69 -16.95 13.11 -2.13
CA LYS A 69 -17.62 12.34 -3.19
C LYS A 69 -16.75 12.27 -4.45
N GLY A 70 -16.57 11.06 -4.97
CA GLY A 70 -15.76 10.80 -6.18
C GLY A 70 -14.39 10.13 -5.93
N MET A 71 -13.97 9.99 -4.67
CA MET A 71 -12.79 9.18 -4.34
C MET A 71 -13.12 7.69 -4.27
N THR A 72 -12.16 6.86 -4.66
CA THR A 72 -12.22 5.40 -4.57
C THR A 72 -11.91 4.91 -3.15
N VAL A 73 -12.35 3.69 -2.81
CA VAL A 73 -12.08 3.04 -1.52
C VAL A 73 -10.58 2.95 -1.23
N LEU A 74 -9.75 2.77 -2.25
CA LEU A 74 -8.29 2.74 -2.08
C LEU A 74 -7.75 4.11 -1.66
N GLN A 75 -8.23 5.20 -2.26
CA GLN A 75 -7.80 6.54 -1.85
C GLN A 75 -8.28 6.87 -0.42
N ALA A 76 -9.42 6.33 0.00
CA ALA A 76 -9.88 6.41 1.37
C ALA A 76 -8.95 5.67 2.36
N CYS A 77 -8.49 4.45 2.01
CA CYS A 77 -7.53 3.70 2.81
C CYS A 77 -6.17 4.41 2.91
N GLU A 78 -5.76 5.12 1.86
CA GLU A 78 -4.52 5.92 1.85
C GLU A 78 -4.63 7.12 2.82
N VAL A 79 -5.78 7.81 2.85
CA VAL A 79 -6.06 8.87 3.85
C VAL A 79 -6.14 8.30 5.26
N ALA A 80 -6.58 7.04 5.42
CA ALA A 80 -6.58 6.32 6.69
C ALA A 80 -5.16 5.89 7.15
N GLY A 81 -4.13 6.06 6.32
CA GLY A 81 -2.77 5.62 6.61
C GLY A 81 -2.60 4.10 6.58
N ILE A 82 -3.49 3.37 5.89
CA ILE A 82 -3.43 1.92 5.71
C ILE A 82 -2.55 1.61 4.51
N ASN A 83 -1.67 0.62 4.67
CA ASN A 83 -0.77 0.20 3.61
C ASN A 83 -1.54 -0.51 2.51
N ILE A 84 -1.60 0.10 1.33
CA ILE A 84 -2.12 -0.53 0.12
C ILE A 84 -0.92 -1.05 -0.67
N PRO A 85 -0.78 -2.37 -0.88
CA PRO A 85 0.37 -2.93 -1.58
C PRO A 85 0.25 -2.68 -3.10
N ARG A 86 0.59 -1.47 -3.54
CA ARG A 86 0.53 -1.09 -4.97
C ARG A 86 1.40 -1.99 -5.85
N CYS A 87 2.55 -2.43 -5.32
CA CYS A 87 3.47 -3.35 -5.99
C CYS A 87 2.85 -4.75 -6.22
N VAL A 88 2.11 -5.30 -5.25
CA VAL A 88 1.46 -6.61 -5.37
C VAL A 88 0.37 -6.59 -6.44
N ARG A 89 -0.42 -5.50 -6.48
CA ARG A 89 -1.42 -5.31 -7.53
C ARG A 89 -0.78 -5.16 -8.90
N PHE A 90 0.28 -4.35 -9.03
CA PHE A 90 1.01 -4.21 -10.29
C PHE A 90 1.58 -5.55 -10.77
N ALA A 91 2.14 -6.36 -9.87
CA ALA A 91 2.64 -7.69 -10.20
C ALA A 91 1.56 -8.57 -10.85
N THR A 92 0.39 -8.61 -10.23
CA THR A 92 -0.71 -9.49 -10.64
C THR A 92 -1.45 -8.98 -11.88
N GLU A 93 -1.76 -7.68 -11.93
CA GLU A 93 -2.63 -7.10 -12.93
C GLU A 93 -1.87 -6.65 -14.19
N VAL A 94 -0.67 -6.08 -14.03
CA VAL A 94 0.09 -5.49 -15.15
C VAL A 94 1.22 -6.40 -15.60
N ALA A 95 2.05 -6.86 -14.66
CA ALA A 95 3.18 -7.72 -14.98
C ALA A 95 2.75 -9.17 -15.28
N GLY A 96 1.51 -9.55 -14.93
CA GLY A 96 0.95 -10.88 -15.14
C GLY A 96 1.61 -11.99 -14.32
N VAL A 97 2.33 -11.61 -13.25
CA VAL A 97 3.14 -12.52 -12.43
C VAL A 97 2.69 -12.44 -10.97
N GLN A 98 2.29 -13.58 -10.40
CA GLN A 98 1.80 -13.70 -9.03
C GLN A 98 2.91 -14.09 -8.05
N ASP A 99 4.08 -13.47 -8.18
CA ASP A 99 5.25 -13.81 -7.34
C ASP A 99 5.27 -13.02 -6.03
N LEU A 100 4.75 -11.79 -6.04
CA LEU A 100 4.64 -10.93 -4.86
C LEU A 100 3.28 -11.09 -4.20
N GLY A 101 3.28 -11.21 -2.88
CA GLY A 101 2.07 -11.23 -2.07
C GLY A 101 2.27 -10.52 -0.74
N MET A 102 1.19 -10.39 0.02
CA MET A 102 1.23 -10.05 1.43
C MET A 102 1.28 -11.34 2.23
N LEU A 103 2.35 -11.49 3.02
CA LEU A 103 2.59 -12.64 3.88
C LEU A 103 2.30 -12.21 5.32
N GLY A 104 1.68 -13.10 6.10
CA GLY A 104 1.34 -12.80 7.49
C GLY A 104 -0.01 -12.09 7.67
N ARG A 105 -0.28 -11.67 8.90
CA ARG A 105 -1.49 -10.95 9.32
C ARG A 105 -1.17 -10.02 10.50
N GLY A 106 -1.84 -8.88 10.57
CA GLY A 106 -1.64 -7.92 11.66
C GLY A 106 -0.32 -7.16 11.53
N SER A 107 0.36 -6.90 12.64
CA SER A 107 1.63 -6.13 12.64
C SER A 107 2.82 -6.86 12.01
N GLY A 108 2.74 -8.19 11.84
CA GLY A 108 3.75 -9.00 11.16
C GLY A 108 3.43 -9.24 9.68
N GLU A 109 2.71 -8.32 9.04
CA GLU A 109 2.45 -8.37 7.61
C GLU A 109 3.68 -7.88 6.82
N GLU A 110 4.16 -8.73 5.92
CA GLU A 110 5.35 -8.50 5.12
C GLU A 110 5.03 -8.64 3.64
N ILE A 111 5.55 -7.71 2.83
CA ILE A 111 5.40 -7.78 1.37
C ILE A 111 6.62 -8.51 0.82
N GLY A 112 6.40 -9.66 0.21
CA GLY A 112 7.48 -10.49 -0.31
C GLY A 112 6.98 -11.69 -1.09
N THR A 113 7.93 -12.53 -1.49
CA THR A 113 7.66 -13.82 -2.13
C THR A 113 7.62 -14.90 -1.05
N TYR A 114 6.63 -15.81 -1.07
CA TYR A 114 6.52 -16.88 -0.06
C TYR A 114 7.71 -17.85 -0.08
N VAL A 115 8.23 -18.10 -1.28
CA VAL A 115 9.49 -18.83 -1.52
C VAL A 115 10.50 -17.81 -2.02
N GLU A 116 11.80 -17.98 -1.73
CA GLU A 116 12.88 -17.16 -2.29
C GLU A 116 12.91 -17.28 -3.82
N LYS A 117 12.08 -16.48 -4.49
CA LYS A 117 11.90 -16.46 -5.93
C LYS A 117 12.22 -15.07 -6.44
N LEU A 118 13.13 -15.01 -7.41
CA LEU A 118 13.41 -13.79 -8.15
C LEU A 118 12.26 -13.50 -9.12
N MET A 119 11.86 -12.25 -9.21
CA MET A 119 10.88 -11.84 -10.20
C MET A 119 11.47 -11.98 -11.60
N THR A 120 10.81 -12.77 -12.45
CA THR A 120 11.26 -13.00 -13.84
C THR A 120 10.52 -12.14 -14.86
N SER A 121 9.67 -11.20 -14.41
CA SER A 121 8.92 -10.34 -15.33
C SER A 121 9.81 -9.22 -15.88
N GLU A 122 9.74 -9.00 -17.18
CA GLU A 122 10.41 -7.90 -17.89
C GLU A 122 9.99 -6.53 -17.34
N LEU A 123 8.74 -6.41 -16.88
CA LEU A 123 8.17 -5.15 -16.37
C LEU A 123 8.37 -4.97 -14.85
N SER A 124 9.09 -5.89 -14.19
CA SER A 124 9.27 -5.85 -12.73
C SER A 124 10.02 -4.60 -12.24
N GLY A 125 10.87 -3.99 -13.08
CA GLY A 125 11.57 -2.75 -12.75
C GLY A 125 10.64 -1.57 -12.44
N ASN A 126 9.47 -1.53 -13.07
CA ASN A 126 8.50 -0.44 -12.90
C ASN A 126 7.81 -0.46 -11.51
N MET A 127 8.01 -1.53 -10.72
CA MET A 127 7.51 -1.60 -9.34
C MET A 127 8.21 -0.60 -8.41
N ILE A 128 9.43 -0.18 -8.75
CA ILE A 128 10.22 0.77 -7.97
C ILE A 128 9.53 2.14 -7.99
N ASP A 129 9.08 2.59 -9.15
CA ASP A 129 8.42 3.90 -9.32
C ASP A 129 7.02 3.93 -8.71
N ILE A 130 6.37 2.76 -8.62
CA ILE A 130 5.07 2.60 -7.97
C ILE A 130 5.19 2.62 -6.43
N CYS A 131 6.38 2.45 -5.86
CA CYS A 131 6.57 2.40 -4.42
C CYS A 131 6.57 3.81 -3.80
N PRO A 132 5.60 4.17 -2.94
CA PRO A 132 5.55 5.52 -2.35
C PRO A 132 6.63 5.72 -1.28
N VAL A 133 7.06 4.63 -0.64
CA VAL A 133 7.93 4.64 0.55
C VAL A 133 9.40 4.38 0.21
N GLY A 134 9.72 4.03 -1.03
CA GLY A 134 11.08 3.66 -1.42
C GLY A 134 11.58 2.33 -0.82
N ALA A 135 10.67 1.44 -0.42
CA ALA A 135 11.02 0.10 0.07
C ALA A 135 11.58 -0.79 -1.05
N LEU A 136 11.12 -0.58 -2.28
CA LEU A 136 11.67 -1.21 -3.48
C LEU A 136 12.60 -0.22 -4.17
N THR A 137 13.87 -0.59 -4.35
CA THR A 137 14.87 0.22 -5.06
C THR A 137 15.65 -0.64 -6.04
N SER A 138 16.15 -0.02 -7.12
CA SER A 138 16.97 -0.71 -8.10
C SER A 138 18.37 -0.96 -7.52
N LYS A 139 18.71 -2.24 -7.37
CA LYS A 139 20.05 -2.68 -6.97
C LYS A 139 21.20 -2.04 -7.77
N PRO A 140 21.14 -1.86 -9.11
CA PRO A 140 22.23 -1.22 -9.84
C PRO A 140 22.39 0.27 -9.54
N PHE A 141 21.39 0.93 -8.97
CA PHE A 141 21.40 2.35 -8.64
C PHE A 141 21.51 2.60 -7.12
N ALA A 142 21.32 1.57 -6.31
CA ALA A 142 21.39 1.65 -4.85
C ALA A 142 22.70 2.30 -4.39
N PHE A 143 22.58 3.37 -3.60
CA PHE A 143 23.67 4.14 -2.99
C PHE A 143 24.63 4.85 -3.96
N LYS A 144 24.27 5.02 -5.24
CA LYS A 144 25.14 5.72 -6.20
C LYS A 144 25.08 7.25 -6.12
N ALA A 145 23.89 7.82 -5.95
CA ALA A 145 23.70 9.26 -5.82
C ALA A 145 22.29 9.61 -5.33
N HIS A 146 22.10 10.86 -4.90
CA HIS A 146 20.82 11.38 -4.41
C HIS A 146 20.00 12.05 -5.51
N ASN A 147 18.68 12.04 -5.38
CA ASN A 147 17.75 12.54 -6.40
C ASN A 147 18.00 14.01 -6.81
N CYS A 148 18.51 14.86 -5.91
CA CYS A 148 18.83 16.26 -6.19
C CYS A 148 20.12 16.48 -6.99
N GLU A 149 20.92 15.44 -7.20
CA GLU A 149 22.20 15.54 -7.92
C GLU A 149 22.06 15.31 -9.43
N PHE A 150 20.93 14.75 -9.88
CA PHE A 150 20.76 14.38 -11.27
C PHE A 150 20.18 15.51 -12.10
N LYS A 151 20.63 15.55 -13.36
CA LYS A 151 19.99 16.31 -14.42
C LYS A 151 19.15 15.35 -15.25
N GLY A 152 17.83 15.48 -15.12
CA GLY A 152 16.87 14.76 -15.94
C GLY A 152 16.81 15.33 -17.37
N THR A 153 16.92 14.46 -18.36
CA THR A 153 16.74 14.80 -19.79
C THR A 153 15.66 13.90 -20.38
N GLU A 154 14.64 14.49 -20.99
CA GLU A 154 13.58 13.76 -21.68
C GLU A 154 14.13 13.17 -22.99
N SER A 155 13.86 11.89 -23.23
CA SER A 155 14.34 11.12 -24.37
C SER A 155 13.37 9.99 -24.72
N ILE A 156 13.65 9.29 -25.81
CA ILE A 156 12.89 8.13 -26.26
C ILE A 156 13.78 6.89 -26.13
N ASP A 157 13.22 5.77 -25.67
CA ASP A 157 13.91 4.49 -25.62
C ASP A 157 14.10 3.91 -27.03
N VAL A 158 15.26 3.30 -27.25
CA VAL A 158 15.67 2.70 -28.52
C VAL A 158 15.89 1.19 -28.41
N THR A 159 15.69 0.61 -27.22
CA THR A 159 15.91 -0.83 -27.01
C THR A 159 14.84 -1.70 -27.68
N ASP A 160 13.64 -1.16 -27.84
CA ASP A 160 12.53 -1.81 -28.52
C ASP A 160 11.92 -0.92 -29.62
N ALA A 161 10.99 -1.49 -30.38
CA ALA A 161 10.26 -0.76 -31.42
C ALA A 161 9.06 0.04 -30.86
N VAL A 162 8.82 0.00 -29.54
CA VAL A 162 7.72 0.74 -28.90
C VAL A 162 8.08 2.21 -28.80
N GLY A 163 9.37 2.52 -28.59
CA GLY A 163 9.81 3.90 -28.46
C GLY A 163 9.23 4.53 -27.20
N SER A 164 9.38 3.85 -26.06
CA SER A 164 8.84 4.30 -24.78
C SER A 164 9.41 5.67 -24.38
N ASN A 165 8.55 6.57 -23.88
CA ASN A 165 9.00 7.87 -23.40
C ASN A 165 9.74 7.71 -22.07
N ILE A 166 10.97 8.19 -21.99
CA ILE A 166 11.86 7.99 -20.85
C ILE A 166 12.53 9.29 -20.41
N GLN A 167 12.86 9.36 -19.13
CA GLN A 167 13.72 10.38 -18.56
C GLN A 167 15.07 9.75 -18.20
N ILE A 168 16.13 10.28 -18.79
CA ILE A 168 17.51 9.86 -18.51
C ILE A 168 18.06 10.76 -17.40
N ASP A 169 18.32 10.17 -16.24
CA ASP A 169 18.94 10.85 -15.11
C ASP A 169 20.46 10.70 -15.22
N SER A 170 21.12 11.81 -15.55
CA SER A 170 22.57 11.90 -15.75
C SER A 170 23.24 12.67 -14.62
N ARG A 171 24.45 12.27 -14.26
CA ARG A 171 25.33 12.99 -13.32
C ARG A 171 26.65 13.28 -14.05
N GLY A 172 26.82 14.52 -14.48
CA GLY A 172 27.99 14.90 -15.29
C GLY A 172 28.00 14.13 -16.62
N PRO A 173 29.06 13.37 -16.94
CA PRO A 173 29.14 12.59 -18.17
C PRO A 173 28.51 11.19 -18.10
N GLU A 174 28.13 10.71 -16.91
CA GLU A 174 27.63 9.34 -16.71
C GLU A 174 26.11 9.30 -16.57
N VAL A 175 25.49 8.28 -17.18
CA VAL A 175 24.06 7.98 -17.03
C VAL A 175 23.88 7.05 -15.83
N MET A 176 23.03 7.46 -14.89
CA MET A 176 22.92 6.81 -13.59
C MET A 176 21.71 5.88 -13.52
N ARG A 177 20.55 6.37 -13.98
CA ARG A 177 19.31 5.60 -14.10
C ARG A 177 18.43 6.15 -15.21
N ILE A 178 17.46 5.35 -15.61
CA ILE A 178 16.45 5.70 -16.62
C ILE A 178 15.09 5.44 -15.97
N ILE A 179 14.21 6.43 -16.03
CA ILE A 179 12.85 6.39 -15.44
C ILE A 179 11.83 6.50 -16.57
N PRO A 180 10.70 5.78 -16.55
CA PRO A 180 9.62 5.99 -17.51
C PRO A 180 8.94 7.36 -17.32
N GLN A 181 8.56 8.01 -18.42
CA GLN A 181 7.78 9.25 -18.41
C GLN A 181 6.37 9.00 -18.96
N LEU A 182 5.37 9.71 -18.42
CA LEU A 182 4.01 9.70 -18.97
C LEU A 182 4.01 10.30 -20.38
N ASN A 183 3.46 9.57 -21.36
CA ASN A 183 3.19 10.09 -22.71
C ASN A 183 1.81 10.76 -22.73
N LYS A 184 1.73 12.02 -23.17
CA LYS A 184 0.50 12.84 -23.17
C LYS A 184 -0.04 13.05 -24.57
#